data_AF-A0A8D8FH31-F1
#
_entry.id   AF-A0A8D8FH31-F1
#
_cell.length_a   1.000
_cell.length_b   1.000
_cell.length_c   1.000
_cell.angle_alpha   90.00
_cell.angle_beta   90.00
_cell.angle_gamma   90.00
#
_symmetry.space_group_name_H-M   'P 1'
#
loop_
_entity.id
_entity.type
_entity.pdbx_description
1 polymer ?
#
loop_
_entity_poly.entity_id
_entity_poly.type
_entity_poly.pdbx_seq_one_letter_code
_entity_poly.pdbx_strand_id
1 'polypeptide(L)'
;YKLFPRTSKTFPVNMRKNVIGAILLCSLAALCNADCPAPPKHYSELGCKPIKDQGYDCPNRYDCTTLRKRDNQKCHFNGNSYEPGTSLSDDDQALVPCSPACRCMNYSSPASFNCATNECPEFFRRKENCIYQYTKGQCCTTGPAICGKKIEELGKCHLEGKLYREGEPMFPEKNSCYKCHCKQGFDNSTVVGNPNCYEINCGIELRNAERLALGCIPVYFGNDRCCPISWRCPEDKDTIIEEGPRSVQDSKMQCKFGKLTMGVGDSISSEDKCVSCKCTIPPMAQCVQSRDC
;
A
#
# COMPACT_ATOMS: atom_id res chain seq x y z
N TYR A 1 35.10 -18.22 72.43
CA TYR A 1 34.43 -19.15 73.37
C TYR A 1 32.97 -18.75 73.51
N LYS A 2 32.05 -19.69 73.24
CA LYS A 2 30.65 -19.82 73.73
C LYS A 2 29.74 -18.57 73.65
N LEU A 3 28.73 -18.53 72.78
CA LEU A 3 27.42 -19.22 72.80
C LEU A 3 26.33 -18.16 72.99
N PHE A 4 25.46 -18.02 71.99
CA PHE A 4 24.09 -17.48 72.13
C PHE A 4 23.27 -18.38 73.08
N PRO A 5 22.18 -17.90 73.73
CA PRO A 5 20.85 -18.06 73.07
C PRO A 5 19.69 -17.10 73.47
N ARG A 6 18.73 -17.05 72.53
CA ARG A 6 17.24 -17.13 72.65
C ARG A 6 16.37 -15.94 73.16
N THR A 7 15.72 -15.30 72.17
CA THR A 7 14.26 -15.19 71.89
C THR A 7 13.23 -14.89 73.01
N SER A 8 12.40 -13.85 72.78
CA SER A 8 10.91 -13.95 72.86
C SER A 8 10.19 -12.87 72.02
N LYS A 9 9.13 -13.28 71.31
CA LYS A 9 8.06 -12.45 70.68
C LYS A 9 7.22 -11.79 71.79
N THR A 10 6.45 -10.69 71.67
CA THR A 10 5.36 -10.35 70.73
C THR A 10 4.90 -8.89 70.97
N PHE A 11 4.33 -8.25 69.93
CA PHE A 11 3.64 -6.94 69.76
C PHE A 11 2.55 -6.60 70.82
N PRO A 12 1.97 -5.35 70.96
CA PRO A 12 1.55 -4.45 69.86
C PRO A 12 1.49 -2.90 70.12
N VAL A 13 0.90 -2.21 69.12
CA VAL A 13 0.22 -0.88 69.16
C VAL A 13 0.99 0.36 68.65
N ASN A 14 1.10 0.42 67.32
CA ASN A 14 0.61 1.49 66.43
C ASN A 14 0.18 2.85 67.04
N MET A 15 0.88 3.95 66.70
CA MET A 15 0.21 5.14 66.11
C MET A 15 1.18 6.09 65.37
N ARG A 16 1.02 6.08 64.03
CA ARG A 16 1.10 7.18 63.05
C ARG A 16 2.45 7.87 62.76
N LYS A 17 3.00 7.41 61.63
CA LYS A 17 4.01 8.02 60.75
C LYS A 17 3.38 9.17 59.93
N ASN A 18 4.10 10.29 59.81
CA ASN A 18 4.01 11.19 58.65
C ASN A 18 5.29 10.99 57.84
N VAL A 19 5.20 10.32 56.70
CA VAL A 19 6.28 10.24 55.70
C VAL A 19 5.68 10.65 54.36
N ILE A 20 6.20 11.74 53.84
CA ILE A 20 5.91 12.30 52.52
C ILE A 20 6.34 11.26 51.49
N GLY A 21 5.36 10.66 50.80
CA GLY A 21 5.60 9.75 49.69
C GLY A 21 5.99 10.53 48.45
N ALA A 22 7.25 10.41 48.03
CA ALA A 22 7.66 10.78 46.69
C ALA A 22 6.96 9.84 45.70
N ILE A 23 5.96 10.37 44.99
CA ILE A 23 5.32 9.68 43.88
C ILE A 23 6.35 9.60 42.76
N LEU A 24 6.92 8.41 42.60
CA LEU A 24 7.69 8.03 41.44
C LEU A 24 6.75 8.11 40.23
N LEU A 25 6.77 9.24 39.54
CA LEU A 25 6.21 9.38 38.20
C LEU A 25 7.07 8.50 37.29
N CYS A 26 6.70 7.22 37.25
CA CYS A 26 7.16 6.28 36.25
C CYS A 26 6.54 6.75 34.92
N SER A 27 7.20 7.70 34.27
CA SER A 27 6.92 8.11 32.91
C SER A 27 7.16 6.90 32.01
N LEU A 28 6.15 6.03 31.92
CA LEU A 28 5.96 5.09 30.85
C LEU A 28 5.68 5.89 29.58
N ALA A 29 6.72 6.57 29.06
CA ALA A 29 6.86 6.67 27.62
C ALA A 29 7.23 5.25 27.15
N ALA A 30 6.21 4.39 27.12
CA ALA A 30 6.30 3.16 26.36
C ALA A 30 6.67 3.60 24.93
N LEU A 31 7.82 3.13 24.48
CA LEU A 31 8.26 3.20 23.09
C LEU A 31 7.17 2.53 22.25
N CYS A 32 6.21 3.32 21.73
CA CYS A 32 5.27 2.84 20.73
C CYS A 32 6.04 2.68 19.41
N ASN A 33 6.77 1.58 19.27
CA ASN A 33 7.08 1.03 17.95
C ASN A 33 5.83 0.29 17.48
N ALA A 34 4.77 1.05 17.17
CA ALA A 34 3.61 0.48 16.52
C ALA A 34 3.98 0.18 15.07
N ASP A 35 4.04 -1.10 14.70
CA ASP A 35 4.08 -1.52 13.31
C ASP A 35 2.74 -1.17 12.66
N CYS A 36 2.68 0.01 12.06
CA CYS A 36 1.47 0.45 11.38
C CYS A 36 1.26 -0.37 10.10
N PRO A 37 0.02 -0.78 9.80
CA PRO A 37 -0.26 -1.43 8.52
C PRO A 37 0.13 -0.48 7.40
N ALA A 38 0.74 -1.04 6.35
CA ALA A 38 1.09 -0.25 5.18
C ALA A 38 -0.14 0.49 4.66
N PRO A 39 -0.01 1.77 4.32
CA PRO A 39 -1.10 2.52 3.74
C PRO A 39 -1.55 1.87 2.43
N PRO A 40 -2.85 1.94 2.09
CA PRO A 40 -3.28 1.65 0.74
C PRO A 40 -2.46 2.50 -0.24
N LYS A 41 -1.75 1.84 -1.16
CA LYS A 41 -0.76 2.46 -2.06
C LYS A 41 -1.29 3.66 -2.85
N HIS A 42 -2.59 3.65 -3.15
CA HIS A 42 -3.22 4.73 -3.90
C HIS A 42 -3.01 6.08 -3.22
N TYR A 43 -3.03 6.17 -1.89
CA TYR A 43 -2.78 7.44 -1.22
C TYR A 43 -1.37 7.97 -1.48
N SER A 44 -0.34 7.12 -1.35
CA SER A 44 1.03 7.53 -1.61
C SER A 44 1.28 7.90 -3.07
N GLU A 45 0.75 7.12 -4.03
CA GLU A 45 0.92 7.43 -5.46
C GLU A 45 0.19 8.68 -5.89
N LEU A 46 -0.96 8.98 -5.27
CA LEU A 46 -1.71 10.20 -5.49
C LEU A 46 -1.09 11.43 -4.78
N GLY A 47 0.03 11.25 -4.09
CA GLY A 47 0.69 12.32 -3.36
C GLY A 47 -0.08 12.80 -2.12
N CYS A 48 -0.99 11.97 -1.59
CA CYS A 48 -1.68 12.25 -0.36
C CYS A 48 -0.74 12.05 0.85
N LYS A 49 -0.85 12.92 1.84
CA LYS A 49 0.03 12.89 3.02
C LYS A 49 -0.67 12.25 4.21
N PRO A 50 -0.03 11.31 4.93
CA PRO A 50 -0.61 10.73 6.13
C PRO A 50 -0.77 11.79 7.22
N ILE A 51 -1.88 11.74 7.95
CA ILE A 51 -2.10 12.53 9.15
C ILE A 51 -2.39 11.59 10.32
N LYS A 52 -1.70 11.85 11.43
CA LYS A 52 -1.90 11.19 12.71
C LYS A 52 -2.42 12.21 13.71
N ASP A 53 -3.71 12.15 14.00
CA ASP A 53 -4.33 13.00 15.00
C ASP A 53 -3.97 12.50 16.42
N GLN A 54 -4.18 13.35 17.43
CA GLN A 54 -3.87 13.02 18.82
C GLN A 54 -4.71 11.81 19.30
N GLY A 55 -4.05 10.85 19.94
CA GLY A 55 -4.69 9.63 20.45
C GLY A 55 -4.65 8.44 19.50
N TYR A 56 -4.09 8.59 18.29
CA TYR A 56 -3.86 7.49 17.37
C TYR A 56 -2.37 7.10 17.33
N ASP A 57 -2.09 5.80 17.31
CA ASP A 57 -0.73 5.26 17.16
C ASP A 57 -0.24 5.33 15.71
N CYS A 58 -1.18 5.18 14.77
CA CYS A 58 -0.93 5.18 13.33
C CYS A 58 -1.70 6.31 12.62
N PRO A 59 -1.30 6.70 11.40
CA PRO A 59 -2.09 7.63 10.60
C PRO A 59 -3.54 7.16 10.46
N ASN A 60 -4.47 8.03 10.83
CA ASN A 60 -5.91 7.74 10.87
C ASN A 60 -6.67 8.41 9.72
N ARG A 61 -6.01 9.25 8.92
CA ARG A 61 -6.56 9.87 7.69
C ARG A 61 -5.43 10.37 6.77
N TYR A 62 -5.79 10.76 5.56
CA TYR A 62 -4.87 11.35 4.58
C TYR A 62 -5.33 12.74 4.13
N ASP A 63 -4.37 13.63 3.89
CA ASP A 63 -4.58 14.89 3.18
C ASP A 63 -4.32 14.70 1.69
N CYS A 64 -5.41 14.66 0.92
CA CYS A 64 -5.42 14.61 -0.54
C CYS A 64 -5.84 15.95 -1.17
N THR A 65 -5.66 17.08 -0.50
CA THR A 65 -6.07 18.40 -1.03
C THR A 65 -5.36 18.78 -2.33
N THR A 66 -4.16 18.25 -2.56
CA THR A 66 -3.40 18.40 -3.81
C THR A 66 -4.17 17.89 -5.01
N LEU A 67 -4.90 16.77 -4.88
CA LEU A 67 -5.71 16.20 -5.97
C LEU A 67 -6.82 17.13 -6.44
N ARG A 68 -7.49 17.81 -5.51
CA ARG A 68 -8.62 18.71 -5.82
C ARG A 68 -8.19 20.01 -6.49
N LYS A 69 -6.92 20.37 -6.39
CA LYS A 69 -6.35 21.62 -6.93
C LYS A 69 -5.69 21.42 -8.29
N ARG A 70 -5.72 20.21 -8.83
CA ARG A 70 -5.11 19.92 -10.12
C ARG A 70 -5.91 20.55 -11.26
N ASP A 71 -5.15 20.98 -12.26
CA ASP A 71 -5.72 21.54 -13.48
C ASP A 71 -6.32 20.41 -14.33
N ASN A 72 -7.64 20.42 -14.51
CA ASN A 72 -8.35 19.43 -15.30
C ASN A 72 -8.03 19.48 -16.80
N GLN A 73 -7.33 20.52 -17.28
CA GLN A 73 -6.86 20.62 -18.67
C GLN A 73 -5.50 19.97 -18.90
N LYS A 74 -4.82 19.54 -17.83
CA LYS A 74 -3.50 18.89 -17.87
C LYS A 74 -3.58 17.48 -17.35
N CYS A 75 -2.70 16.63 -17.86
CA CYS A 75 -2.54 15.30 -17.29
C CYS A 75 -1.59 15.37 -16.09
N HIS A 76 -1.87 14.57 -15.06
CA HIS A 76 -1.05 14.52 -13.86
C HIS A 76 -0.55 13.10 -13.67
N PHE A 77 0.71 12.96 -13.29
CA PHE A 77 1.31 11.68 -12.96
C PHE A 77 2.50 11.89 -12.04
N ASN A 78 2.60 11.09 -10.98
CA ASN A 78 3.74 11.10 -10.06
C ASN A 78 4.08 12.51 -9.51
N GLY A 79 3.04 13.34 -9.27
CA GLY A 79 3.20 14.73 -8.81
C GLY A 79 3.56 15.75 -9.89
N ASN A 80 3.84 15.32 -11.12
CA ASN A 80 4.13 16.19 -12.27
C ASN A 80 2.85 16.52 -13.06
N SER A 81 2.87 17.66 -13.75
CA SER A 81 1.79 18.10 -14.65
C SER A 81 2.29 18.22 -16.08
N TYR A 82 1.48 17.76 -17.03
CA TYR A 82 1.83 17.61 -18.43
C TYR A 82 0.83 18.33 -19.32
N GLU A 83 1.34 19.12 -20.27
CA GLU A 83 0.49 19.80 -21.26
C GLU A 83 -0.08 18.80 -22.28
N PRO A 84 -1.29 19.03 -22.80
CA PRO A 84 -1.83 18.22 -23.89
C PRO A 84 -0.86 18.12 -25.08
N GLY A 85 -0.72 16.92 -25.63
CA GLY A 85 0.20 16.60 -26.71
C GLY A 85 1.61 16.19 -26.28
N THR A 86 1.98 16.37 -25.01
CA THR A 86 3.30 15.99 -24.48
C THR A 86 3.35 14.52 -24.04
N SER A 87 4.56 13.94 -24.01
CA SER A 87 4.83 12.62 -23.46
C SER A 87 5.31 12.70 -22.01
N LEU A 88 5.30 11.57 -21.30
CA LEU A 88 5.95 11.45 -20.00
C LEU A 88 7.43 11.82 -20.11
N SER A 89 7.98 12.39 -19.04
CA SER A 89 9.43 12.52 -18.90
C SER A 89 10.09 11.13 -18.84
N ASP A 90 11.39 11.05 -19.17
CA ASP A 90 12.11 9.78 -19.13
C ASP A 90 12.07 9.13 -17.74
N ASP A 91 12.17 9.94 -16.69
CA ASP A 91 12.09 9.49 -15.29
C ASP A 91 10.72 8.89 -14.96
N ASP A 92 9.64 9.57 -15.33
CA ASP A 92 8.28 9.06 -15.09
C ASP A 92 7.96 7.84 -15.97
N GLN A 93 8.45 7.81 -17.21
CA GLN A 93 8.29 6.66 -18.11
C GLN A 93 9.01 5.42 -17.57
N ALA A 94 10.15 5.58 -16.89
CA ALA A 94 10.89 4.50 -16.26
C ALA A 94 10.15 3.86 -15.06
N LEU A 95 9.21 4.58 -14.43
CA LEU A 95 8.36 4.05 -13.36
C LEU A 95 7.26 3.11 -13.87
N VAL A 96 6.84 3.29 -15.13
CA VAL A 96 5.73 2.56 -15.75
C VAL A 96 6.17 1.89 -17.06
N PRO A 97 7.17 0.98 -17.02
CA PRO A 97 7.76 0.43 -18.23
C PRO A 97 6.78 -0.41 -19.08
N CYS A 98 5.67 -0.85 -18.49
CA CYS A 98 4.59 -1.57 -19.18
C CYS A 98 3.53 -0.66 -19.82
N SER A 99 3.71 0.66 -19.73
CA SER A 99 2.88 1.67 -20.38
C SER A 99 3.76 2.53 -21.30
N PRO A 100 4.23 1.99 -22.43
CA PRO A 100 5.05 2.75 -23.36
C PRO A 100 4.24 3.81 -24.11
N ALA A 101 4.95 4.79 -24.67
CA ALA A 101 4.40 5.78 -25.60
C ALA A 101 3.18 6.54 -25.04
N CYS A 102 3.19 6.83 -23.73
CA CYS A 102 2.16 7.65 -23.11
C CYS A 102 2.19 9.08 -23.66
N ARG A 103 1.01 9.60 -24.01
CA ARG A 103 0.81 10.98 -24.42
C ARG A 103 -0.36 11.59 -23.66
N CYS A 104 -0.19 12.80 -23.16
CA CYS A 104 -1.26 13.55 -22.52
C CYS A 104 -2.28 14.01 -23.56
N MET A 105 -3.56 13.69 -23.34
CA MET A 105 -4.66 14.07 -24.23
C MET A 105 -5.73 14.84 -23.44
N ASN A 106 -6.35 15.83 -24.07
CA ASN A 106 -7.43 16.64 -23.48
C ASN A 106 -8.80 16.36 -24.12
N TYR A 107 -8.98 15.19 -24.72
CA TYR A 107 -10.28 14.78 -25.27
C TYR A 107 -11.24 14.31 -24.19
N SER A 108 -10.73 14.02 -22.99
CA SER A 108 -11.46 13.70 -21.77
C SER A 108 -11.44 14.87 -20.78
N SER A 109 -12.37 14.86 -19.83
CA SER A 109 -12.40 15.80 -18.70
C SER A 109 -12.47 15.01 -17.39
N PRO A 110 -11.40 14.97 -16.58
CA PRO A 110 -10.13 15.66 -16.77
C PRO A 110 -9.30 15.08 -17.92
N ALA A 111 -8.36 15.87 -18.44
CA ALA A 111 -7.33 15.41 -19.37
C ALA A 111 -6.59 14.19 -18.80
N SER A 112 -6.30 13.21 -19.65
CA SER A 112 -5.74 11.93 -19.24
C SER A 112 -4.69 11.43 -20.21
N PHE A 113 -3.79 10.58 -19.72
CA PHE A 113 -2.83 9.91 -20.58
C PHE A 113 -3.50 8.84 -21.43
N ASN A 114 -3.15 8.82 -22.72
CA ASN A 114 -3.36 7.68 -23.60
C ASN A 114 -1.99 7.00 -23.81
N CYS A 115 -1.90 5.73 -23.42
CA CYS A 115 -0.67 4.95 -23.53
C CYS A 115 -0.90 3.75 -24.43
N ALA A 116 0.15 3.31 -25.13
CA ALA A 116 0.13 2.03 -25.78
C ALA A 116 0.17 0.91 -24.72
N THR A 117 -0.48 -0.21 -25.01
CA THR A 117 -0.34 -1.42 -24.21
C THR A 117 0.85 -2.20 -24.74
N ASN A 118 1.77 -2.59 -23.86
CA ASN A 118 2.86 -3.47 -24.24
C ASN A 118 2.41 -4.93 -24.10
N GLU A 119 2.51 -5.71 -25.18
CA GLU A 119 2.26 -7.15 -25.16
C GLU A 119 3.60 -7.89 -25.17
N CYS A 120 3.95 -8.51 -24.06
CA CYS A 120 5.23 -9.17 -23.95
C CYS A 120 5.25 -10.52 -24.71
N PRO A 121 6.17 -10.71 -25.68
CA PRO A 121 6.18 -11.90 -26.54
C PRO A 121 6.27 -13.23 -25.79
N GLU A 122 6.90 -13.25 -24.62
CA GLU A 122 7.01 -14.45 -23.79
C GLU A 122 5.66 -15.04 -23.37
N PHE A 123 4.59 -14.24 -23.30
CA PHE A 123 3.27 -14.73 -22.90
C PHE A 123 2.58 -15.55 -23.99
N PHE A 124 2.92 -15.34 -25.27
CA PHE A 124 2.33 -16.09 -26.39
C PHE A 124 3.09 -17.36 -26.74
N ARG A 125 4.35 -17.48 -26.30
CA ARG A 125 5.25 -18.58 -26.68
C ARG A 125 6.03 -19.09 -25.47
N ARG A 126 5.32 -19.35 -24.36
CA ARG A 126 5.95 -19.95 -23.19
C ARG A 126 6.46 -21.34 -23.53
N LYS A 127 7.77 -21.53 -23.36
CA LYS A 127 8.41 -22.84 -23.46
C LYS A 127 8.47 -23.44 -22.06
N GLU A 128 8.10 -24.70 -21.96
CA GLU A 128 8.32 -25.47 -20.74
C GLU A 128 9.81 -25.62 -20.46
N ASN A 129 10.16 -25.77 -19.18
CA ASN A 129 11.55 -25.94 -18.74
C ASN A 129 12.50 -24.84 -19.24
N CYS A 130 12.04 -23.59 -19.16
CA CYS A 130 12.81 -22.40 -19.51
C CYS A 130 12.62 -21.31 -18.44
N ILE A 131 13.70 -20.59 -18.13
CA ILE A 131 13.71 -19.43 -17.23
C ILE A 131 13.83 -18.15 -18.08
N TYR A 132 12.82 -17.30 -17.94
CA TYR A 132 12.72 -16.02 -18.60
C TYR A 132 13.47 -14.95 -17.81
N GLN A 133 14.33 -14.19 -18.49
CA GLN A 133 15.24 -13.25 -17.84
C GLN A 133 14.63 -11.86 -17.77
N TYR A 134 14.40 -11.35 -16.56
CA TYR A 134 13.91 -10.00 -16.32
C TYR A 134 15.01 -9.11 -15.72
N THR A 135 14.88 -7.81 -15.99
CA THR A 135 15.74 -6.76 -15.45
C THR A 135 14.91 -5.57 -14.97
N LYS A 136 15.49 -4.77 -14.08
CA LYS A 136 14.85 -3.57 -13.54
C LYS A 136 14.56 -2.56 -14.66
N GLY A 137 13.39 -1.92 -14.59
CA GLY A 137 12.98 -0.91 -15.58
C GLY A 137 12.48 -1.48 -16.91
N GLN A 138 12.39 -2.81 -17.03
CA GLN A 138 11.86 -3.46 -18.23
C GLN A 138 10.51 -4.12 -17.92
N CYS A 139 9.56 -3.96 -18.83
CA CYS A 139 8.26 -4.62 -18.72
C CYS A 139 8.36 -6.11 -19.03
N CYS A 140 9.03 -6.41 -20.14
CA CYS A 140 9.13 -7.74 -20.71
C CYS A 140 10.53 -8.32 -20.48
N THR A 141 10.69 -9.57 -20.89
CA THR A 141 11.97 -10.26 -20.79
C THR A 141 13.07 -9.59 -21.61
N THR A 142 14.27 -9.55 -21.06
CA THR A 142 15.47 -9.04 -21.74
C THR A 142 16.30 -10.21 -22.25
N GLY A 143 15.99 -10.63 -23.47
CA GLY A 143 16.75 -11.67 -24.18
C GLY A 143 16.09 -13.04 -24.19
N PRO A 144 16.77 -14.05 -24.78
CA PRO A 144 16.22 -15.40 -24.90
C PRO A 144 16.11 -16.08 -23.54
N ALA A 145 15.05 -16.87 -23.37
CA ALA A 145 14.89 -17.72 -22.18
C ALA A 145 16.01 -18.78 -22.10
N ILE A 146 16.44 -19.09 -20.89
CA ILE A 146 17.45 -20.12 -20.61
C ILE A 146 16.74 -21.44 -20.36
N CYS A 147 17.02 -22.45 -21.18
CA CYS A 147 16.26 -23.70 -21.19
C CYS A 147 17.12 -24.94 -20.92
N GLY A 148 16.48 -26.00 -20.44
CA GLY A 148 17.11 -27.31 -20.26
C GLY A 148 18.23 -27.28 -19.22
N LYS A 149 19.30 -28.04 -19.45
CA LYS A 149 20.40 -28.21 -18.48
C LYS A 149 21.09 -26.91 -18.07
N LYS A 150 21.06 -25.87 -18.92
CA LYS A 150 21.64 -24.56 -18.62
C LYS A 150 20.96 -23.86 -17.44
N ILE A 151 19.74 -24.26 -17.07
CA ILE A 151 19.06 -23.74 -15.88
C ILE A 151 19.82 -24.10 -14.60
N GLU A 152 20.51 -25.25 -14.58
CA GLU A 152 21.26 -25.71 -13.42
C GLU A 152 22.46 -24.83 -13.11
N GLU A 153 23.01 -24.17 -14.15
CA GLU A 153 24.14 -23.24 -14.07
C GLU A 153 23.73 -21.85 -13.56
N LEU A 154 22.43 -21.52 -13.54
CA LEU A 154 21.94 -20.23 -13.06
C LEU A 154 22.13 -20.08 -11.56
N GLY A 155 22.49 -18.85 -11.15
CA GLY A 155 22.51 -18.44 -9.76
C GLY A 155 21.16 -18.69 -9.07
N LYS A 156 21.20 -18.80 -7.73
CA LYS A 156 20.04 -19.10 -6.90
C LYS A 156 19.82 -17.99 -5.87
N CYS A 157 18.57 -17.62 -5.65
CA CYS A 157 18.14 -16.70 -4.60
C CYS A 157 17.08 -17.36 -3.74
N HIS A 158 16.94 -16.94 -2.48
CA HIS A 158 15.85 -17.41 -1.62
C HIS A 158 15.06 -16.22 -1.10
N LEU A 159 13.75 -16.25 -1.21
CA LEU A 159 12.89 -15.21 -0.64
C LEU A 159 11.72 -15.89 0.05
N GLU A 160 11.55 -15.60 1.34
CA GLU A 160 10.43 -16.13 2.16
C GLU A 160 10.27 -17.66 2.05
N GLY A 161 11.40 -18.39 2.05
CA GLY A 161 11.43 -19.85 1.96
C GLY A 161 11.26 -20.43 0.55
N LYS A 162 11.06 -19.59 -0.48
CA LYS A 162 10.98 -20.00 -1.88
C LYS A 162 12.33 -19.84 -2.57
N LEU A 163 12.73 -20.86 -3.35
CA LEU A 163 13.93 -20.84 -4.18
C LEU A 163 13.60 -20.24 -5.55
N TYR A 164 14.43 -19.31 -6.00
CA TYR A 164 14.37 -18.68 -7.32
C TYR A 164 15.68 -18.86 -8.06
N ARG A 165 15.62 -18.84 -9.38
CA ARG A 165 16.76 -18.84 -10.31
C ARG A 165 17.03 -17.45 -10.82
N GLU A 166 18.29 -17.20 -11.14
CA GLU A 166 18.72 -15.93 -11.67
C GLU A 166 17.89 -15.50 -12.90
N GLY A 167 17.44 -14.25 -12.87
CA GLY A 167 16.56 -13.66 -13.88
C GLY A 167 15.07 -13.74 -13.54
N GLU A 168 14.64 -14.58 -12.59
CA GLU A 168 13.24 -14.66 -12.20
C GLU A 168 12.79 -13.42 -11.40
N PRO A 169 11.57 -12.91 -11.64
CA PRO A 169 10.95 -11.93 -10.78
C PRO A 169 10.48 -12.60 -9.48
N MET A 170 10.62 -11.89 -8.37
CA MET A 170 10.19 -12.33 -7.05
C MET A 170 9.25 -11.28 -6.45
N PHE A 171 8.14 -11.75 -5.88
CA PHE A 171 7.09 -10.91 -5.29
C PHE A 171 6.97 -11.27 -3.80
N PRO A 172 7.55 -10.47 -2.88
CA PRO A 172 7.47 -10.73 -1.45
C PRO A 172 6.03 -10.64 -0.96
N GLU A 173 5.59 -11.60 -0.16
CA GLU A 173 4.25 -11.62 0.44
C GLU A 173 4.10 -10.57 1.54
N LYS A 174 5.13 -10.39 2.38
CA LYS A 174 5.10 -9.40 3.48
C LYS A 174 5.24 -7.97 2.99
N ASN A 175 5.89 -7.77 1.84
CA ASN A 175 6.13 -6.48 1.22
C ASN A 175 5.55 -6.49 -0.21
N SER A 176 4.24 -6.71 -0.33
CA SER A 176 3.54 -6.89 -1.61
C SER A 176 3.70 -5.72 -2.59
N CYS A 177 4.09 -4.55 -2.08
CA CYS A 177 4.46 -3.40 -2.91
C CYS A 177 5.86 -3.40 -3.50
N TYR A 178 6.62 -4.46 -3.31
CA TYR A 178 7.94 -4.59 -3.89
C TYR A 178 7.96 -5.68 -4.95
N LYS A 179 8.73 -5.43 -6.00
CA LYS A 179 9.14 -6.43 -6.96
C LYS A 179 10.65 -6.55 -6.87
N CYS A 180 11.14 -7.76 -6.71
CA CYS A 180 12.56 -8.07 -6.70
C CYS A 180 12.92 -8.89 -7.94
N HIS A 181 14.21 -8.91 -8.29
CA HIS A 181 14.74 -9.84 -9.29
C HIS A 181 15.80 -10.71 -8.66
N CYS A 182 15.75 -12.02 -8.91
CA CYS A 182 16.82 -12.89 -8.50
C CYS A 182 18.07 -12.57 -9.32
N LYS A 183 19.10 -12.06 -8.66
CA LYS A 183 20.40 -11.73 -9.23
C LYS A 183 21.50 -12.17 -8.27
N GLN A 184 22.70 -12.36 -8.81
CA GLN A 184 23.87 -12.64 -7.99
C GLN A 184 24.03 -11.55 -6.90
N GLY A 185 24.28 -11.97 -5.66
CA GLY A 185 24.40 -11.05 -4.52
C GLY A 185 23.07 -10.57 -3.93
N PHE A 186 21.94 -11.21 -4.28
CA PHE A 186 20.67 -10.93 -3.63
C PHE A 186 20.72 -11.27 -2.13
N ASP A 187 20.53 -10.25 -1.29
CA ASP A 187 20.38 -10.40 0.15
C ASP A 187 18.94 -10.80 0.50
N ASN A 188 18.81 -12.01 1.04
CA ASN A 188 17.51 -12.59 1.40
C ASN A 188 16.94 -12.03 2.72
N SER A 189 17.73 -11.26 3.47
CA SER A 189 17.34 -10.75 4.80
C SER A 189 16.54 -9.46 4.75
N THR A 190 16.63 -8.70 3.66
CA THR A 190 15.98 -7.39 3.54
C THR A 190 15.39 -7.15 2.15
N VAL A 191 14.11 -6.74 2.09
CA VAL A 191 13.44 -6.29 0.85
C VAL A 191 13.58 -4.78 0.66
N VAL A 192 13.24 -4.01 1.69
CA VAL A 192 13.35 -2.54 1.66
C VAL A 192 14.82 -2.15 1.68
N GLY A 193 15.23 -1.30 0.75
CA GLY A 193 16.63 -0.87 0.60
C GLY A 193 17.53 -1.84 -0.18
N ASN A 194 17.02 -3.01 -0.57
CA ASN A 194 17.78 -3.95 -1.38
C ASN A 194 17.88 -3.45 -2.84
N PRO A 195 19.08 -3.38 -3.44
CA PRO A 195 19.27 -2.85 -4.79
C PRO A 195 18.56 -3.67 -5.88
N ASN A 196 18.27 -4.94 -5.61
CA ASN A 196 17.56 -5.83 -6.52
C ASN A 196 16.04 -5.80 -6.34
N CYS A 197 15.55 -5.10 -5.31
CA CYS A 197 14.14 -4.86 -5.05
C CYS A 197 13.81 -3.41 -5.37
N TYR A 198 12.60 -3.17 -5.84
CA TYR A 198 12.09 -1.83 -6.06
C TYR A 198 10.60 -1.80 -5.80
N GLU A 199 10.16 -0.63 -5.38
CA GLU A 199 8.75 -0.40 -5.13
C GLU A 199 7.99 -0.38 -6.46
N ILE A 200 6.82 -1.00 -6.47
CA ILE A 200 5.91 -1.03 -7.60
C ILE A 200 5.24 0.34 -7.71
N ASN A 201 5.15 0.84 -8.94
CA ASN A 201 4.26 1.94 -9.29
C ASN A 201 3.06 1.35 -10.05
N CYS A 202 1.87 1.51 -9.49
CA CYS A 202 0.62 0.97 -10.01
C CYS A 202 0.08 1.80 -11.19
N GLY A 203 0.68 2.95 -11.49
CA GLY A 203 0.26 3.82 -12.58
C GLY A 203 -1.14 4.38 -12.37
N ILE A 204 -1.53 4.67 -11.12
CA ILE A 204 -2.92 4.97 -10.76
C ILE A 204 -3.47 6.16 -11.56
N GLU A 205 -2.78 7.29 -11.53
CA GLU A 205 -3.21 8.48 -12.29
C GLU A 205 -3.13 8.26 -13.80
N LEU A 206 -2.10 7.54 -14.23
CA LEU A 206 -1.85 7.25 -15.64
C LEU A 206 -3.04 6.51 -16.27
N ARG A 207 -3.66 5.59 -15.52
CA ARG A 207 -4.71 4.68 -16.00
C ARG A 207 -6.12 5.03 -15.51
N ASN A 208 -6.25 5.81 -14.44
CA ASN A 208 -7.53 5.98 -13.74
C ASN A 208 -7.86 7.45 -13.41
N ALA A 209 -7.21 8.44 -14.04
CA ALA A 209 -7.51 9.87 -13.80
C ALA A 209 -9.01 10.20 -13.92
N GLU A 210 -9.68 9.72 -14.97
CA GLU A 210 -11.12 9.93 -15.17
C GLU A 210 -11.96 9.28 -14.05
N ARG A 211 -11.65 8.03 -13.69
CA ARG A 211 -12.32 7.31 -12.61
C ARG A 211 -12.16 8.01 -11.27
N LEU A 212 -10.96 8.53 -10.98
CA LEU A 212 -10.70 9.32 -9.78
C LEU A 212 -11.56 10.58 -9.75
N ALA A 213 -11.70 11.28 -10.88
CA ALA A 213 -12.54 12.47 -10.98
C ALA A 213 -14.04 12.17 -10.79
N LEU A 214 -14.50 11.00 -11.24
CA LEU A 214 -15.86 10.50 -11.02
C LEU A 214 -16.12 10.04 -9.58
N GLY A 215 -15.09 10.05 -8.71
CA GLY A 215 -15.21 9.61 -7.32
C GLY A 215 -15.25 8.08 -7.18
N CYS A 216 -14.71 7.36 -8.16
CA CYS A 216 -14.53 5.92 -8.07
C CYS A 216 -13.46 5.58 -7.02
N ILE A 217 -13.62 4.42 -6.37
CA ILE A 217 -12.76 3.95 -5.28
C ILE A 217 -12.01 2.67 -5.67
N PRO A 218 -10.80 2.46 -5.14
CA PRO A 218 -9.98 1.31 -5.52
C PRO A 218 -10.57 0.00 -4.99
N VAL A 219 -10.47 -1.05 -5.80
CA VAL A 219 -10.77 -2.44 -5.42
C VAL A 219 -9.45 -3.20 -5.30
N TYR A 220 -9.16 -3.68 -4.10
CA TYR A 220 -8.00 -4.49 -3.78
C TYR A 220 -8.34 -5.97 -3.75
N PHE A 221 -7.34 -6.85 -3.89
CA PHE A 221 -7.54 -8.30 -3.84
C PHE A 221 -7.13 -8.87 -2.48
N GLY A 222 -8.09 -9.47 -1.76
CA GLY A 222 -7.89 -10.01 -0.41
C GLY A 222 -7.28 -8.97 0.54
N ASN A 223 -6.19 -9.34 1.21
CA ASN A 223 -5.49 -8.44 2.15
C ASN A 223 -4.38 -7.61 1.48
N ASP A 224 -4.17 -7.72 0.17
CA ASP A 224 -3.15 -6.93 -0.51
C ASP A 224 -3.59 -5.45 -0.57
N ARG A 225 -2.68 -4.54 -0.23
CA ARG A 225 -2.91 -3.10 -0.24
C ARG A 225 -2.03 -2.37 -1.26
N CYS A 226 -1.32 -3.11 -2.11
CA CYS A 226 -0.45 -2.51 -3.09
C CYS A 226 -1.20 -1.96 -4.30
N CYS A 227 -1.31 -2.71 -5.39
CA CYS A 227 -2.02 -2.20 -6.56
C CYS A 227 -3.49 -2.58 -6.52
N PRO A 228 -4.42 -1.63 -6.68
CA PRO A 228 -5.81 -1.96 -6.94
C PRO A 228 -5.90 -2.82 -8.21
N ILE A 229 -6.70 -3.88 -8.17
CA ILE A 229 -6.98 -4.74 -9.32
C ILE A 229 -8.11 -4.18 -10.19
N SER A 230 -8.96 -3.34 -9.61
CA SER A 230 -10.08 -2.69 -10.29
C SER A 230 -10.47 -1.41 -9.55
N TRP A 231 -11.50 -0.73 -10.05
CA TRP A 231 -12.07 0.48 -9.47
C TRP A 231 -13.59 0.38 -9.53
N ARG A 232 -14.26 0.61 -8.40
CA ARG A 232 -15.71 0.68 -8.32
C ARG A 232 -16.13 2.13 -8.46
N CYS A 233 -17.00 2.43 -9.42
CA CYS A 233 -17.55 3.76 -9.62
C CYS A 233 -18.91 3.91 -8.94
N PRO A 234 -19.29 5.13 -8.52
CA PRO A 234 -20.59 5.37 -7.90
C PRO A 234 -21.74 5.14 -8.89
N GLU A 235 -22.79 4.49 -8.41
CA GLU A 235 -24.06 4.27 -9.08
C GLU A 235 -25.22 4.90 -8.28
N ASP A 236 -26.31 5.26 -8.94
CA ASP A 236 -27.45 5.92 -8.28
C ASP A 236 -28.14 5.04 -7.23
N LYS A 237 -27.99 3.71 -7.33
CA LYS A 237 -28.54 2.75 -6.37
C LYS A 237 -27.66 2.53 -5.14
N ASP A 238 -26.45 3.07 -5.13
CA ASP A 238 -25.53 2.89 -4.01
C ASP A 238 -26.08 3.59 -2.75
N THR A 239 -26.08 2.84 -1.64
CA THR A 239 -26.56 3.31 -0.35
C THR A 239 -25.55 3.00 0.75
N ILE A 240 -25.57 3.82 1.80
CA ILE A 240 -24.71 3.62 2.97
C ILE A 240 -25.39 2.64 3.93
N ILE A 241 -24.65 1.64 4.37
CA ILE A 241 -25.00 0.76 5.47
C ILE A 241 -24.22 1.25 6.68
N GLU A 242 -24.92 1.91 7.61
CA GLU A 242 -24.33 2.45 8.84
C GLU A 242 -23.96 1.28 9.78
N GLU A 243 -22.68 1.18 10.16
CA GLU A 243 -22.19 0.15 11.08
C GLU A 243 -21.79 0.79 12.43
N GLY A 244 -22.76 0.96 13.33
CA GLY A 244 -22.53 1.37 14.72
C GLY A 244 -23.10 2.76 15.10
N PRO A 245 -23.02 3.15 16.39
CA PRO A 245 -23.48 4.46 16.85
C PRO A 245 -22.58 5.57 16.28
N ARG A 246 -23.18 6.62 15.70
CA ARG A 246 -22.50 7.78 15.08
C ARG A 246 -21.46 8.39 16.03
N SER A 247 -20.22 7.91 15.99
CA SER A 247 -19.12 8.49 16.75
C SER A 247 -18.49 9.61 15.94
N VAL A 248 -18.78 10.84 16.38
CA VAL A 248 -18.16 12.13 16.03
C VAL A 248 -18.41 12.60 14.59
N GLN A 249 -19.23 13.65 14.46
CA GLN A 249 -19.38 14.49 13.27
C GLN A 249 -18.10 15.30 12.97
N ASP A 250 -16.92 14.68 13.02
CA ASP A 250 -15.72 15.31 12.49
C ASP A 250 -15.72 15.12 10.99
N SER A 251 -15.94 16.20 10.25
CA SER A 251 -15.92 16.21 8.79
C SER A 251 -14.57 15.76 8.20
N LYS A 252 -13.51 15.71 9.00
CA LYS A 252 -12.19 15.18 8.62
C LYS A 252 -12.11 13.65 8.71
N MET A 253 -13.02 13.01 9.45
CA MET A 253 -13.08 11.57 9.65
C MET A 253 -14.17 10.92 8.80
N GLN A 254 -14.24 11.33 7.53
CA GLN A 254 -15.25 10.85 6.58
C GLN A 254 -14.61 10.47 5.25
N CYS A 255 -15.05 9.35 4.70
CA CYS A 255 -14.73 8.96 3.33
C CYS A 255 -15.76 9.49 2.34
N LYS A 256 -15.34 9.66 1.10
CA LYS A 256 -16.21 9.95 -0.03
C LYS A 256 -16.25 8.78 -1.02
N PHE A 257 -17.43 8.59 -1.60
CA PHE A 257 -17.67 7.73 -2.75
C PHE A 257 -18.73 8.40 -3.62
N GLY A 258 -18.30 9.03 -4.73
CA GLY A 258 -19.16 9.93 -5.50
C GLY A 258 -19.75 11.05 -4.65
N LYS A 259 -21.09 11.06 -4.54
CA LYS A 259 -21.85 12.02 -3.71
C LYS A 259 -22.04 11.55 -2.27
N LEU A 260 -21.80 10.27 -1.99
CA LEU A 260 -21.96 9.68 -0.67
C LEU A 260 -20.83 10.12 0.27
N THR A 261 -21.19 10.41 1.51
CA THR A 261 -20.25 10.74 2.59
C THR A 261 -20.45 9.73 3.71
N MET A 262 -19.39 9.00 4.02
CA MET A 262 -19.40 7.84 4.89
C MET A 262 -18.57 8.11 6.14
N GLY A 263 -19.09 7.77 7.32
CA GLY A 263 -18.28 7.72 8.53
C GLY A 263 -17.29 6.55 8.48
N VAL A 264 -16.19 6.65 9.22
CA VAL A 264 -15.28 5.50 9.38
C VAL A 264 -16.05 4.33 9.99
N GLY A 265 -15.98 3.18 9.33
CA GLY A 265 -16.76 2.00 9.72
C GLY A 265 -17.94 1.71 8.79
N ASP A 266 -18.50 2.73 8.13
CA ASP A 266 -19.65 2.55 7.24
C ASP A 266 -19.30 1.75 5.98
N SER A 267 -20.25 0.97 5.50
CA SER A 267 -20.14 0.12 4.31
C SER A 267 -21.04 0.64 3.18
N ILE A 268 -20.71 0.31 1.92
CA ILE A 268 -21.56 0.59 0.75
C ILE A 268 -22.35 -0.67 0.44
N SER A 269 -23.65 -0.53 0.17
CA SER A 269 -24.47 -1.64 -0.33
C SER A 269 -23.86 -2.22 -1.61
N SER A 270 -23.84 -3.54 -1.74
CA SER A 270 -23.28 -4.23 -2.90
C SER A 270 -24.15 -5.42 -3.25
N GLU A 271 -24.50 -5.54 -4.53
CA GLU A 271 -25.12 -6.76 -5.05
C GLU A 271 -24.07 -7.85 -5.33
N ASP A 272 -22.81 -7.45 -5.53
CA ASP A 272 -21.70 -8.37 -5.68
C ASP A 272 -21.23 -8.85 -4.30
N LYS A 273 -21.48 -10.13 -4.01
CA LYS A 273 -21.08 -10.80 -2.77
C LYS A 273 -19.57 -10.96 -2.64
N CYS A 274 -18.84 -10.87 -3.75
CA CYS A 274 -17.40 -11.01 -3.78
C CYS A 274 -16.66 -9.72 -3.45
N VAL A 275 -17.33 -8.56 -3.52
CA VAL A 275 -16.72 -7.25 -3.30
C VAL A 275 -17.41 -6.53 -2.15
N SER A 276 -16.64 -6.24 -1.10
CA SER A 276 -17.09 -5.43 0.03
C SER A 276 -16.37 -4.09 0.03
N CYS A 277 -17.12 -3.00 0.21
CA CYS A 277 -16.58 -1.65 0.21
C CYS A 277 -16.91 -0.94 1.53
N LYS A 278 -15.89 -0.37 2.16
CA LYS A 278 -15.98 0.22 3.49
C LYS A 278 -15.12 1.48 3.61
N CYS A 279 -15.56 2.44 4.41
CA CYS A 279 -14.72 3.54 4.84
C CYS A 279 -13.76 3.07 5.94
N THR A 280 -12.56 2.62 5.55
CA THR A 280 -11.56 2.15 6.51
C THR A 280 -10.63 3.28 6.96
N ILE A 281 -10.19 4.12 6.03
CA ILE A 281 -9.34 5.27 6.31
C ILE A 281 -9.64 6.42 5.31
N PRO A 282 -10.06 7.61 5.79
CA PRO A 282 -10.37 8.77 4.96
C PRO A 282 -9.20 9.29 4.12
N PRO A 283 -9.45 10.00 3.01
CA PRO A 283 -10.74 10.54 2.56
C PRO A 283 -11.50 9.70 1.51
N MET A 284 -10.96 8.58 1.05
CA MET A 284 -11.60 7.71 0.07
C MET A 284 -12.06 6.41 0.75
N ALA A 285 -13.20 5.86 0.34
CA ALA A 285 -13.53 4.49 0.72
C ALA A 285 -12.65 3.49 -0.06
N GLN A 286 -12.59 2.25 0.41
CA GLN A 286 -11.84 1.19 -0.27
C GLN A 286 -12.70 -0.05 -0.39
N CYS A 287 -12.53 -0.79 -1.48
CA CYS A 287 -13.15 -2.08 -1.69
C CYS A 287 -12.11 -3.19 -1.62
N VAL A 288 -12.57 -4.37 -1.20
CA VAL A 288 -11.81 -5.61 -1.21
C VAL A 288 -12.63 -6.68 -1.91
N GLN A 289 -12.02 -7.30 -2.91
CA GLN A 289 -12.50 -8.53 -3.51
C GLN A 289 -12.00 -9.73 -2.68
N SER A 290 -12.91 -10.62 -2.28
CA SER A 290 -12.57 -11.84 -1.54
C SER A 290 -11.74 -12.80 -2.41
N ARG A 291 -10.89 -13.61 -1.76
CA ARG A 291 -10.12 -14.68 -2.41
C ARG A 291 -10.94 -15.94 -2.69
N ASP A 292 -12.08 -16.08 -2.03
CA ASP A 292 -13.02 -17.19 -2.23
C ASP A 292 -13.93 -16.98 -3.46
N CYS A 293 -13.66 -15.90 -4.17
CA CYS A 293 -14.09 -15.57 -5.51
C CYS A 293 -12.81 -15.46 -6.38
#